data_AF-A0A554IM72-F1
#
_entry.id   AF-A0A554IM72-F1
#
_cell.length_a   1.000
_cell.length_b   1.000
_cell.length_c   1.000
_cell.angle_alpha   90.00
_cell.angle_beta   90.00
_cell.angle_gamma   90.00
#
_symmetry.space_group_name_H-M   'P 1'
#
loop_
_entity.id
_entity.type
_entity.pdbx_description
1 polymer ?
#
loop_
_entity_poly.entity_id
_entity_poly.type
_entity_poly.pdbx_seq_one_letter_code
_entity_poly.pdbx_strand_id
1 'polypeptide(L)'
;GGNATFWLTWNTPLKDLNILGVKPQHGDHGIAGACVLLPGEAEKSLVVKRMTLTDPKRMPRAGSNVVDRFGVKLVTDWIGQLGK
;
A
#
# COMPACT_ATOMS: atom_id res chain seq x y z
N GLY A 1 -1.19 13.59 -8.83
CA GLY A 1 -0.57 12.33 -8.35
C GLY A 1 0.73 12.16 -9.11
N GLY A 2 1.81 11.76 -8.45
CA GLY A 2 3.15 11.65 -9.08
C GLY A 2 4.31 12.09 -8.19
N ASN A 3 4.05 12.61 -6.99
CA ASN A 3 5.10 13.06 -6.05
C ASN A 3 5.31 12.07 -4.89
N ALA A 4 5.22 10.77 -5.17
CA ALA A 4 5.55 9.76 -4.17
C ALA A 4 7.03 9.42 -4.29
N THR A 5 7.78 9.48 -3.18
CA THR A 5 9.22 9.18 -3.19
C THR A 5 9.47 7.68 -3.07
N PHE A 6 9.09 6.91 -4.09
CA PHE A 6 9.49 5.51 -4.20
C PHE A 6 9.87 5.18 -5.64
N TRP A 7 10.68 4.15 -5.81
CA TRP A 7 11.17 3.74 -7.13
C TRP A 7 10.85 2.25 -7.34
N LEU A 8 9.77 1.95 -8.06
CA LEU A 8 9.28 0.58 -8.26
C LEU A 8 9.71 0.04 -9.62
N THR A 9 10.97 -0.36 -9.74
CA THR A 9 11.48 -1.07 -10.93
C THR A 9 11.88 -2.49 -10.57
N TRP A 10 11.67 -3.42 -11.51
CA TRP A 10 11.87 -4.86 -11.29
C TRP A 10 13.32 -5.22 -10.92
N ASN A 11 14.29 -4.40 -11.33
CA ASN A 11 15.72 -4.61 -11.13
C ASN A 11 16.27 -3.91 -9.88
N THR A 12 15.46 -3.12 -9.16
CA THR A 12 15.91 -2.43 -7.95
C THR A 12 15.72 -3.34 -6.74
N PRO A 13 16.76 -3.55 -5.91
CA PRO A 13 16.62 -4.34 -4.69
C PRO A 13 15.52 -3.78 -3.77
N LEU A 14 14.80 -4.66 -3.08
CA LEU A 14 13.65 -4.30 -2.23
C LEU A 14 13.96 -3.17 -1.22
N LYS A 15 15.14 -3.19 -0.63
CA LYS A 15 15.63 -2.17 0.31
C LYS A 15 15.74 -0.76 -0.30
N ASP A 16 15.96 -0.69 -1.61
CA ASP A 16 16.21 0.54 -2.36
C ASP A 16 14.93 1.09 -3.02
N LEU A 17 13.80 0.36 -2.92
CA LEU A 17 12.51 0.79 -3.46
C LEU A 17 11.88 1.95 -2.67
N ASN A 18 12.36 2.21 -1.44
CA ASN A 18 11.83 3.22 -0.51
C ASN A 18 10.33 3.08 -0.18
N ILE A 19 9.90 1.84 0.10
CA ILE A 19 8.50 1.53 0.48
C ILE A 19 8.36 0.83 1.83
N LEU A 20 9.41 0.15 2.31
CA LEU A 20 9.34 -0.68 3.52
C LEU A 20 9.44 0.17 4.79
N GLY A 21 8.41 0.14 5.63
CA GLY A 21 8.38 0.90 6.89
C GLY A 21 8.36 2.42 6.72
N VAL A 22 8.26 2.91 5.48
CA VAL A 22 8.32 4.35 5.17
C VAL A 22 7.00 5.01 5.52
N LYS A 23 7.03 6.16 6.21
CA LYS A 23 5.83 6.93 6.55
C LYS A 23 5.16 7.50 5.28
N PRO A 24 3.83 7.41 5.15
CA PRO A 24 3.13 8.01 4.03
C PRO A 24 3.27 9.53 3.94
N GLN A 25 3.53 10.03 2.72
CA GLN A 25 3.65 11.47 2.46
C GLN A 25 2.30 12.19 2.33
N HIS A 26 1.23 11.46 2.04
CA HIS A 26 -0.08 12.03 1.72
C HIS A 26 -1.14 11.68 2.75
N GLY A 27 -0.71 11.51 4.01
CA GLY A 27 -1.58 11.15 5.13
C GLY A 27 -1.67 9.65 5.37
N ASP A 28 -2.09 9.30 6.58
CA ASP A 28 -2.17 7.94 7.12
C ASP A 28 -3.53 7.25 6.90
N HIS A 29 -4.54 8.01 6.45
CA HIS A 29 -5.92 7.57 6.26
C HIS A 29 -6.52 6.89 7.51
N GLY A 30 -6.17 7.39 8.70
CA GLY A 30 -6.70 6.93 9.98
C GLY A 30 -6.02 5.67 10.53
N ILE A 31 -4.89 5.26 9.96
CA ILE A 31 -4.09 4.13 10.44
C ILE A 31 -3.01 4.65 11.38
N ALA A 32 -3.10 4.28 12.66
CA ALA A 32 -2.06 4.61 13.63
C ALA A 32 -0.74 3.93 13.25
N GLY A 33 0.33 4.73 13.09
CA GLY A 33 1.63 4.22 12.68
C GLY A 33 1.67 3.70 11.24
N ALA A 34 0.86 4.28 10.34
CA ALA A 34 0.83 3.88 8.93
C ALA A 34 2.21 3.90 8.28
N CYS A 35 2.47 2.87 7.47
CA CYS A 35 3.61 2.78 6.57
C CYS A 35 3.10 2.60 5.12
N VAL A 36 3.91 2.92 4.12
CA VAL A 36 3.59 2.65 2.71
C VAL A 36 3.36 1.14 2.53
N LEU A 37 4.31 0.33 2.99
CA LEU A 37 4.20 -1.12 3.13
C LEU A 37 4.98 -1.55 4.38
N LEU A 38 4.36 -2.35 5.25
CA LEU A 38 4.99 -2.92 6.44
C LEU A 38 4.94 -4.45 6.36
N PRO A 39 6.09 -5.13 6.15
CA PRO A 39 6.14 -6.59 6.12
C PRO A 39 5.52 -7.23 7.37
N GLY A 40 4.68 -8.25 7.17
CA GLY A 40 3.99 -8.96 8.25
C GLY A 40 2.79 -8.22 8.86
N GLU A 41 2.64 -6.90 8.64
CA GLU A 41 1.60 -6.06 9.23
C GLU A 41 0.76 -5.36 8.15
N ALA A 42 -0.09 -6.14 7.47
CA ALA A 42 -0.94 -5.63 6.39
C ALA A 42 -1.90 -4.51 6.85
N GLU A 43 -2.40 -4.57 8.09
CA GLU A 43 -3.29 -3.57 8.70
C GLU A 43 -2.65 -2.17 8.80
N LYS A 44 -1.32 -2.11 8.94
CA LYS A 44 -0.56 -0.85 8.98
C LYS A 44 -0.09 -0.38 7.60
N SER A 45 -0.31 -1.18 6.57
CA SER A 45 0.16 -0.91 5.21
C SER A 45 -0.86 -0.08 4.42
N LEU A 46 -0.50 1.15 4.09
CA LEU A 46 -1.38 2.11 3.42
C LEU A 46 -1.86 1.60 2.05
N VAL A 47 -1.05 0.80 1.34
CA VAL A 47 -1.44 0.23 0.04
C VAL A 47 -2.75 -0.57 0.13
N VAL A 48 -2.91 -1.40 1.16
CA VAL A 48 -4.13 -2.19 1.39
C VAL A 48 -5.32 -1.27 1.62
N LYS A 49 -5.16 -0.30 2.54
CA LYS A 49 -6.22 0.67 2.85
C LYS A 49 -6.70 1.40 1.60
N ARG A 50 -5.79 1.85 0.75
CA ARG A 50 -6.15 2.63 -0.45
C ARG A 50 -6.89 1.80 -1.50
N MET A 51 -6.72 0.48 -1.53
CA MET A 51 -7.49 -0.43 -2.39
C MET A 51 -8.92 -0.63 -1.89
N THR A 52 -9.18 -0.43 -0.59
CA THR A 52 -10.53 -0.54 0.01
C THR A 52 -11.39 0.71 -0.13
N LEU A 53 -10.80 1.85 -0.48
CA LEU A 53 -11.53 3.13 -0.59
C LEU A 53 -12.31 3.20 -1.90
N THR A 54 -13.39 3.98 -1.90
CA THR A 54 -14.20 4.30 -3.08
C THR A 54 -14.29 5.80 -3.32
N ASP A 55 -13.47 6.59 -2.61
CA ASP A 55 -13.40 8.04 -2.68
C ASP A 55 -12.15 8.50 -3.48
N PRO A 56 -11.92 9.82 -3.66
CA PRO A 56 -10.75 10.32 -4.40
C PRO A 56 -9.36 9.94 -3.84
N LYS A 57 -9.27 9.38 -2.63
CA LYS A 57 -8.02 8.91 -2.01
C LYS A 57 -7.69 7.47 -2.41
N ARG A 58 -8.64 6.75 -3.03
CA ARG A 58 -8.47 5.40 -3.58
C ARG A 58 -7.25 5.26 -4.48
N MET A 59 -6.63 4.09 -4.42
CA MET A 59 -5.72 3.61 -5.47
C MET A 59 -6.11 2.18 -5.89
N PRO A 60 -6.03 1.84 -7.19
CA PRO A 60 -5.74 2.76 -8.29
C PRO A 60 -6.89 3.77 -8.50
N ARG A 61 -6.57 4.96 -9.04
CA ARG A 61 -7.56 6.02 -9.33
C ARG A 61 -8.50 5.65 -10.48
N ALA A 62 -8.13 4.67 -11.30
CA ALA A 62 -8.92 4.18 -12.40
C ALA A 62 -9.66 2.90 -11.97
N GLY A 63 -10.96 2.83 -12.24
CA GLY A 63 -11.77 1.63 -11.98
C GLY A 63 -13.22 1.93 -11.60
N SER A 64 -13.93 0.85 -11.27
CA SER A 64 -15.29 0.86 -10.71
C SER A 64 -15.32 1.49 -9.32
N ASN A 65 -16.43 2.11 -8.91
CA ASN A 65 -16.68 2.50 -7.50
C ASN A 65 -16.90 1.29 -6.57
N VAL A 66 -16.74 0.07 -7.07
CA VAL A 66 -16.78 -1.17 -6.30
C VAL A 66 -15.37 -1.59 -5.88
N VAL A 67 -15.24 -2.04 -4.64
CA VAL A 67 -14.00 -2.60 -4.10
C VAL A 67 -13.78 -4.00 -4.68
N ASP A 68 -12.60 -4.24 -5.25
CA ASP A 68 -12.15 -5.59 -5.60
C ASP A 68 -11.72 -6.33 -4.32
N ARG A 69 -12.65 -7.08 -3.74
CA ARG A 69 -12.42 -7.82 -2.50
C ARG A 69 -11.37 -8.93 -2.67
N PHE A 70 -11.29 -9.56 -3.83
CA PHE A 70 -10.31 -10.61 -4.09
C PHE A 70 -8.91 -10.03 -4.22
N GLY A 71 -8.76 -8.93 -4.97
CA GLY A 71 -7.50 -8.20 -5.09
C GLY A 71 -7.00 -7.65 -3.75
N VAL A 72 -7.89 -7.06 -2.94
CA VAL A 72 -7.54 -6.61 -1.58
C VAL A 72 -7.06 -7.79 -0.74
N LYS A 73 -7.82 -8.90 -0.70
CA LYS A 73 -7.42 -10.07 0.08
C LYS A 73 -6.07 -10.63 -0.35
N LEU A 74 -5.83 -10.74 -1.66
CA LEU A 74 -4.57 -11.24 -2.21
C LEU A 74 -3.38 -10.41 -1.70
N VAL A 75 -3.47 -9.08 -1.78
CA VAL A 75 -2.40 -8.18 -1.33
C VAL A 75 -2.23 -8.21 0.18
N THR A 76 -3.33 -8.27 0.94
CA THR A 76 -3.29 -8.41 2.41
C THR A 76 -2.56 -9.69 2.83
N ASP A 77 -2.94 -10.83 2.24
CA ASP A 77 -2.33 -12.13 2.55
C ASP A 77 -0.85 -12.16 2.17
N TRP A 78 -0.49 -11.58 1.02
CA TRP A 78 0.89 -11.46 0.58
C TRP A 78 1.74 -10.66 1.57
N ILE A 79 1.28 -9.46 1.98
CA ILE A 79 2.01 -8.63 2.95
C ILE A 79 2.15 -9.35 4.31
N GLY A 80 1.10 -10.03 4.76
CA GLY A 80 1.12 -10.81 6.01
C GLY A 80 2.06 -12.02 5.99
N GLN A 81 2.56 -12.42 4.82
CA GLN A 81 3.56 -13.48 4.65
C GLN A 81 4.99 -12.94 4.51
N LEU A 82 5.17 -11.62 4.30
CA LEU A 82 6.49 -11.02 4.20
C LEU A 82 7.21 -11.05 5.55
N GLY A 83 8.50 -11.37 5.56
CA GLY A 83 9.33 -11.40 6.77
C GLY A 83 9.15 -12.65 7.64
N LYS A 84 8.36 -13.62 7.19
CA LYS A 84 8.41 -15.01 7.69
C LYS A 84 9.58 -15.77 7.08
#